data_AF-A0A2P7QYQ7-F1
#
_entry.id   AF-A0A2P7QYQ7-F1
#
_cell.length_a   1.000
_cell.length_b   1.000
_cell.length_c   1.000
_cell.angle_alpha   90.00
_cell.angle_beta   90.00
_cell.angle_gamma   90.00
#
_symmetry.space_group_name_H-M   'P 1'
#
loop_
_entity.id
_entity.type
_entity.pdbx_description
1 polymer ?
#
loop_
_entity_poly.entity_id
_entity_poly.type
_entity_poly.pdbx_seq_one_letter_code
_entity_poly.pdbx_strand_id
1 'polypeptide(L)' 'MVLVTFPDVPEAVVCAEGEQAALDRAPEVLDVVLSGYAAEARPIPEPSDICGAPMVSTDRFGRRVGPLW' A
#
# COMPACT_ATOMS: atom_id res chain seq x y z
N MET A 1 -20.02 0.59 -12.12
CA MET A 1 -19.04 0.03 -11.16
C MET A 1 -17.67 0.61 -11.50
N VAL A 2 -16.85 0.87 -10.49
CA VAL A 2 -15.46 1.35 -10.63
C VAL A 2 -14.54 0.36 -9.93
N LEU A 3 -13.40 0.09 -10.57
CA LEU A 3 -12.33 -0.75 -10.05
C LEU A 3 -11.13 0.13 -9.68
N VAL A 4 -10.67 0.04 -8.44
CA VAL A 4 -9.43 0.65 -7.97
C VAL A 4 -8.40 -0.45 -7.75
N THR A 5 -7.22 -0.25 -8.29
CA THR A 5 -6.05 -1.12 -8.13
C THR A 5 -4.85 -0.29 -7.74
N PHE A 6 -3.94 -0.87 -6.98
CA PHE A 6 -2.68 -0.24 -6.61
C PHE A 6 -1.55 -0.90 -7.43
N PRO A 7 -0.85 -0.18 -8.31
CA PRO A 7 0.23 -0.75 -9.12
C PRO A 7 1.31 -1.43 -8.29
N ASP A 8 1.61 -0.87 -7.11
CA ASP A 8 2.63 -1.37 -6.19
C ASP A 8 2.13 -2.54 -5.32
N VAL A 9 0.81 -2.71 -5.20
CA VAL A 9 0.15 -3.73 -4.39
C VAL A 9 -0.99 -4.38 -5.21
N PRO A 10 -0.68 -5.19 -6.24
CA PRO A 10 -1.68 -5.63 -7.23
C PRO A 10 -2.82 -6.48 -6.67
N GLU A 11 -2.61 -7.15 -5.53
CA GLU A 11 -3.65 -7.93 -4.84
C GLU A 11 -4.60 -7.07 -4.00
N ALA A 12 -4.28 -5.80 -3.75
CA ALA A 12 -5.24 -4.84 -3.20
C ALA A 12 -6.17 -4.36 -4.31
N VAL A 13 -7.36 -4.96 -4.38
CA VAL A 13 -8.36 -4.68 -5.42
C VAL A 13 -9.68 -4.26 -4.78
N VAL A 14 -10.21 -3.11 -5.20
CA VAL A 14 -11.50 -2.59 -4.72
C VAL A 14 -12.47 -2.43 -5.87
N CYS A 15 -13.66 -2.99 -5.72
CA CYS A 15 -14.76 -2.84 -6.66
C CYS A 15 -15.99 -2.28 -5.92
N ALA A 16 -16.51 -1.15 -6.41
CA ALA A 16 -17.63 -0.46 -5.78
C ALA A 16 -18.53 0.27 -6.79
N GLU A 17 -19.68 0.74 -6.29
CA GLU A 17 -20.63 1.54 -7.06
C GLU A 17 -20.16 3.01 -7.14
N GLY A 18 -19.34 3.29 -8.15
CA GLY A 18 -18.87 4.65 -8.43
C GLY A 18 -17.50 4.94 -7.82
N GLU A 19 -16.93 6.08 -8.22
CA GLU A 19 -15.57 6.46 -7.86
C GLU A 19 -15.43 6.75 -6.37
N GLN A 20 -16.31 7.59 -5.80
CA GLN A 20 -16.24 7.94 -4.38
C GLN A 20 -16.35 6.71 -3.48
N ALA A 21 -17.31 5.82 -3.75
CA ALA A 21 -17.48 4.59 -2.98
C ALA A 21 -16.26 3.66 -3.08
N ALA A 22 -15.56 3.65 -4.22
CA ALA A 22 -14.32 2.88 -4.37
C ALA A 22 -13.18 3.52 -3.58
N LEU A 23 -13.04 4.85 -3.63
CA LEU A 23 -12.02 5.59 -2.90
C LEU A 23 -12.23 5.55 -1.38
N ASP A 24 -13.48 5.58 -0.90
CA ASP A 24 -13.78 5.48 0.54
C ASP A 24 -13.36 4.12 1.12
N ARG A 25 -13.43 3.07 0.30
CA ARG A 25 -13.09 1.69 0.69
C ARG A 25 -11.61 1.33 0.44
N ALA A 26 -10.94 2.04 -0.46
CA ALA A 26 -9.56 1.77 -0.87
C ALA A 26 -8.55 1.74 0.30
N PRO A 27 -8.59 2.66 1.28
CA PRO A 27 -7.66 2.64 2.42
C PRO A 27 -7.78 1.39 3.29
N GLU A 28 -9.01 0.93 3.58
CA GLU A 28 -9.24 -0.26 4.41
C GLU A 28 -8.69 -1.52 3.75
N VAL A 29 -8.94 -1.67 2.44
CA VAL A 29 -8.43 -2.83 1.70
C VAL A 29 -6.90 -2.81 1.61
N LEU A 30 -6.30 -1.64 1.38
CA LEU A 30 -4.85 -1.49 1.36
C LEU A 30 -4.23 -1.83 2.73
N ASP A 31 -4.84 -1.37 3.83
CA ASP A 31 -4.37 -1.64 5.20
C ASP A 31 -4.37 -3.13 5.53
N VAL A 32 -5.43 -3.86 5.16
CA VAL A 32 -5.52 -5.31 5.38
C VAL A 32 -4.39 -6.04 4.64
N VAL A 33 -4.14 -5.68 3.38
CA VAL A 33 -3.10 -6.33 2.56
C VAL A 33 -1.70 -6.04 3.10
N LEU A 34 -1.39 -4.77 3.41
CA LEU A 34 -0.10 -4.38 3.98
C LEU A 34 0.12 -4.97 5.38
N SER A 35 -0.94 -5.12 6.18
CA SER A 35 -0.88 -5.84 7.46
C SER A 35 -0.51 -7.31 7.26
N GLY A 36 -1.03 -7.94 6.20
CA GLY A 36 -0.62 -9.30 5.79
C GLY A 36 0.87 -9.37 5.44
N TYR A 37 1.38 -8.40 4.69
CA TYR A 37 2.81 -8.33 4.37
C TYR A 37 3.67 -8.24 5.63
N ALA A 38 3.28 -7.37 6.56
CA ALA A 38 3.98 -7.21 7.83
C ALA A 38 3.98 -8.50 8.66
N ALA A 39 2.84 -9.19 8.74
CA ALA A 39 2.71 -10.47 9.44
C ALA A 39 3.59 -11.57 8.83
N GLU A 40 3.75 -11.57 7.50
CA GLU A 40 4.58 -12.50 6.75
C GLU A 40 6.06 -12.08 6.67
N ALA A 41 6.44 -10.98 7.32
CA ALA A 41 7.77 -10.35 7.21
C ALA A 41 8.19 -10.08 5.75
N ARG A 42 7.22 -9.79 4.88
CA ARG A 42 7.45 -9.36 3.51
C ARG A 42 7.85 -7.89 3.48
N PRO A 43 8.70 -7.49 2.52
CA PRO A 43 9.01 -6.07 2.32
C PRO A 43 7.74 -5.31 1.91
N ILE A 44 7.57 -4.11 2.47
CA ILE A 44 6.56 -3.16 2.00
C ILE A 44 7.13 -2.46 0.75
N PRO A 45 6.39 -2.43 -0.37
CA PRO A 45 6.87 -1.80 -1.60
C PRO A 45 6.99 -0.28 -1.42
N GLU A 46 7.97 0.31 -2.09
CA GLU A 46 8.05 1.77 -2.22
C GLU A 46 6.90 2.26 -3.12
N PRO A 47 6.19 3.34 -2.75
CA PRO A 47 5.15 3.90 -3.59
C PRO A 47 5.72 4.37 -4.94
N SER A 48 5.00 4.11 -6.03
CA SER A 48 5.31 4.66 -7.34
C SER A 48 5.03 6.17 -7.40
N ASP A 49 5.90 6.93 -8.07
CA ASP A 49 5.67 8.37 -8.32
C ASP A 49 4.52 8.56 -9.31
N ILE A 50 3.45 9.20 -8.83
CA ILE A 50 2.32 9.63 -9.65
C ILE A 50 2.43 11.13 -9.94
N CYS A 51 3.24 11.47 -10.95
CA CYS A 51 3.37 12.82 -11.49
C CYS A 51 3.70 13.90 -10.43
N GLY A 52 4.57 13.58 -9.46
CA GLY A 52 4.99 14.50 -8.41
C GLY A 52 3.98 14.67 -7.27
N ALA A 53 3.03 13.75 -7.11
CA ALA A 53 2.17 13.77 -5.94
C ALA A 53 2.99 13.55 -4.65
N PRO A 54 2.46 13.94 -3.48
CA PRO A 54 3.12 13.71 -2.21
C PRO A 54 3.45 12.22 -2.00
N MET A 55 4.72 11.95 -1.69
CA MET A 55 5.22 10.62 -1.41
C MET A 55 5.24 10.36 0.10
N VAL A 56 5.06 9.10 0.48
CA VAL A 56 5.23 8.64 1.86
C VAL A 56 6.41 7.68 1.90
N SER A 57 7.27 7.85 2.91
CA SER A 57 8.35 6.91 3.23
C SER A 57 8.19 6.39 4.66
N THR A 58 8.49 5.11 4.85
CA THR A 58 8.51 4.44 6.16
C THR A 58 9.92 4.28 6.72
N ASP A 59 10.95 4.90 6.11
CA ASP A 59 12.37 4.77 6.51
C ASP A 59 12.61 5.05 8.00
N ARG A 60 11.83 5.97 8.57
CA ARG A 60 11.90 6.31 10.00
C ARG A 60 11.46 5.16 10.92
N PHE A 61 10.60 4.28 10.42
CA PHE A 61 10.00 3.16 11.15
C PHE A 61 10.61 1.82 10.78
N GLY A 62 11.38 1.77 9.67
CA GLY A 62 12.20 0.62 9.32
C GLY A 62 13.23 0.33 10.42
N ARG A 63 13.21 -0.88 10.96
CA ARG A 63 14.22 -1.32 11.93
C ARG A 63 15.59 -1.31 11.23
N ARG A 64 16.54 -0.48 11.68
CA ARG A 64 17.95 -0.60 11.28
C ARG A 64 18.42 -2.01 11.62
N VAL A 65 18.56 -2.85 10.61
CA VAL A 65 19.33 -4.09 10.73
C VAL A 65 20.79 -3.64 10.67
N GLY A 66 21.40 -3.47 11.85
CA GLY A 66 22.83 -3.25 11.96
C GLY A 66 23.60 -4.43 11.36
N PRO A 67 24.88 -4.26 10.99
CA PRO A 67 25.63 -5.33 10.36
C PRO A 67 25.69 -6.57 11.25
N LEU A 68 25.59 -7.75 10.65
CA LEU A 68 25.93 -9.03 11.28
C LEU A 68 27.46 -9.18 11.27
N TRP A 69 28.16 -8.40 12.09
CA TRP A 69 29.56 -8.68 12.44
C TRP A 69 29.87 -8.18 13.85
#